data_AF-D9Q2G5-F1
#
_entry.id   AF-D9Q2G5-F1
#
_cell.length_a   1.000
_cell.length_b   1.000
_cell.length_c   1.000
_cell.angle_alpha   90.00
_cell.angle_beta   90.00
_cell.angle_gamma   90.00
#
_symmetry.space_group_name_H-M   'P 1'
#
loop_
_entity.id
_entity.type
_entity.pdbx_description
1 polymer ?
#
loop_
_entity_poly.entity_id
_entity_poly.type
_entity_poly.pdbx_seq_one_letter_code
_entity_poly.pdbx_strand_id
1 'polypeptide(L)'
;MLRVPGREERPPLRIVISDPSAKGLELKVKVKGIDDESIAYTDSMKKTKEVERTELPKVKMSSKLAQKLGLDEVGVVTLSFRSEGSKTNVPAKVIIDDSVPENEVWAHKALVSEAAGSDEAEAYVFKAKAWQIAVPDDVAIRLAGLKIGDEFDGVLIGMPGITMRITGGTDASGFPMHPGLPGSVRRKIVLSGPPGFHPQKEGERRKKTVRGNRVPDPRAERRKTSLAQLNIIIVRRAEQKAAVQQ
;
A
#
# COMPACT_ATOMS: atom_id res chain seq x y z
N MET A 1 10.25 10.65 35.45
CA MET A 1 9.95 9.88 34.22
C MET A 1 11.26 9.36 33.64
N LEU A 2 11.48 8.05 33.71
CA LEU A 2 12.69 7.41 33.18
C LEU A 2 12.74 7.56 31.66
N ARG A 3 13.69 8.35 31.16
CA ARG A 3 14.01 8.51 29.75
C ARG A 3 14.63 7.20 29.26
N VAL A 4 13.83 6.36 28.60
CA VAL A 4 14.31 5.10 28.02
C VAL A 4 15.40 5.45 26.98
N PRO A 5 16.66 5.05 27.19
CA PRO A 5 17.74 5.48 26.33
C PRO A 5 17.70 4.71 25.00
N GLY A 6 17.80 5.44 23.89
CA GLY A 6 18.34 4.91 22.63
C GLY A 6 17.51 3.84 21.90
N ARG A 7 16.18 3.96 21.83
CA ARG A 7 15.47 3.35 20.69
C ARG A 7 15.80 4.21 19.46
N GLU A 8 16.91 3.88 18.80
CA GLU A 8 17.18 4.31 17.43
C GLU A 8 15.90 4.08 16.62
N GLU A 9 15.30 5.16 16.11
CA GLU A 9 14.00 5.10 15.44
C GLU A 9 14.05 4.05 14.34
N ARG A 10 13.21 3.02 14.48
CA ARG A 10 13.12 1.98 13.46
C ARG A 10 12.35 2.57 12.30
N PRO A 11 12.77 2.30 11.05
CA PRO A 11 11.96 2.69 9.92
C PRO A 11 10.58 2.01 10.06
N PRO A 12 9.49 2.74 9.78
CA PRO A 12 8.15 2.17 9.86
C PRO A 12 8.01 0.98 8.90
N LEU A 13 7.11 0.06 9.23
CA LEU A 13 6.85 -1.09 8.36
C LEU A 13 6.12 -0.60 7.11
N ARG A 14 6.67 -0.90 5.93
CA ARG A 14 5.98 -0.63 4.66
C ARG A 14 5.02 -1.75 4.35
N ILE A 15 3.76 -1.41 4.10
CA ILE A 15 2.78 -2.33 3.57
C ILE A 15 2.51 -1.99 2.12
N VAL A 16 2.70 -2.98 1.24
CA VAL A 16 2.29 -2.91 -0.17
C VAL A 16 0.98 -3.65 -0.30
N ILE A 17 -0.08 -2.90 -0.63
CA ILE A 17 -1.43 -3.44 -0.83
C ILE A 17 -1.66 -3.54 -2.34
N SER A 18 -2.10 -4.70 -2.81
CA SER A 18 -2.50 -4.93 -4.20
C SER A 18 -3.98 -5.24 -4.32
N ASP A 19 -4.67 -4.52 -5.22
CA ASP A 19 -6.05 -4.82 -5.62
C ASP A 19 -6.05 -5.56 -6.97
N PRO A 20 -6.34 -6.88 -7.00
CA PRO A 20 -6.37 -7.66 -8.23
C PRO A 20 -7.53 -7.30 -9.17
N SER A 21 -8.56 -6.57 -8.70
CA SER A 21 -9.71 -6.19 -9.52
C SER A 21 -9.51 -4.90 -10.32
N ALA A 22 -8.36 -4.24 -10.18
CA ALA A 22 -8.04 -3.01 -10.90
C ALA A 22 -7.72 -3.28 -12.39
N LYS A 23 -8.75 -3.53 -13.20
CA LYS A 23 -8.63 -3.68 -14.66
C LYS A 23 -8.88 -2.34 -15.39
N GLY A 24 -7.77 -1.73 -15.81
CA GLY A 24 -7.57 -1.09 -17.13
C GLY A 24 -8.39 0.13 -17.58
N LEU A 25 -9.44 0.55 -16.89
CA LEU A 25 -10.18 1.76 -17.29
C LEU A 25 -9.38 3.02 -16.87
N GLU A 26 -8.79 3.69 -17.85
CA GLU A 26 -8.13 4.98 -17.71
C GLU A 26 -9.06 6.07 -18.24
N LEU A 27 -9.47 7.00 -17.38
CA LEU A 27 -10.29 8.16 -17.75
C LEU A 27 -9.45 9.43 -17.66
N LYS A 28 -9.51 10.27 -18.69
CA LYS A 28 -8.85 11.58 -18.69
C LYS A 28 -9.69 12.57 -17.88
N VAL A 29 -9.10 13.22 -16.89
CA VAL A 29 -9.77 14.21 -16.03
C VAL A 29 -8.92 15.47 -15.90
N LYS A 30 -9.58 16.58 -15.54
CA LYS A 30 -8.92 17.80 -15.09
C LYS A 30 -8.80 17.76 -13.57
N VAL A 31 -7.58 17.86 -13.06
CA VAL A 31 -7.32 17.94 -11.62
C VAL A 31 -7.18 19.41 -11.25
N LYS A 32 -8.02 19.88 -10.32
CA LYS A 32 -7.93 21.23 -9.76
C LYS A 32 -7.39 21.19 -8.34
N GLY A 33 -6.41 22.05 -8.06
CA GLY A 33 -5.93 22.32 -6.71
C GLY A 33 -6.93 23.18 -5.95
N ILE A 34 -7.59 22.64 -4.93
CA ILE A 34 -8.47 23.39 -4.03
C ILE A 34 -7.90 23.32 -2.62
N ASP A 35 -7.76 24.49 -1.97
CA ASP A 35 -7.42 24.62 -0.56
C ASP A 35 -8.71 24.56 0.27
N ASP A 36 -9.19 23.34 0.52
CA ASP A 36 -10.37 23.05 1.34
C ASP A 36 -9.90 22.32 2.61
N GLU A 37 -10.32 22.78 3.79
CA GLU A 37 -9.94 22.22 5.10
C GLU A 37 -10.33 20.74 5.27
N SER A 38 -11.28 20.26 4.47
CA SER A 38 -11.69 18.84 4.40
C SER A 38 -10.68 17.95 3.64
N ILE A 39 -9.78 18.55 2.86
CA ILE A 39 -8.69 17.91 2.11
C ILE A 39 -7.35 18.24 2.81
N ALA A 40 -7.26 17.93 4.11
CA ALA A 40 -6.04 18.21 4.87
C ALA A 40 -4.83 17.50 4.25
N TYR A 41 -3.88 18.27 3.71
CA TYR A 41 -2.55 17.81 3.31
C TYR A 41 -1.58 18.05 4.47
N THR A 42 -1.51 17.08 5.38
CA THR A 42 -0.57 17.12 6.50
C THR A 42 0.80 16.59 6.05
N ASP A 43 1.88 17.00 6.70
CA ASP A 43 3.27 16.58 6.38
C ASP A 43 3.49 15.04 6.40
N SER A 44 2.54 14.27 6.95
CA SER A 44 2.45 12.80 6.88
C SER A 44 2.06 12.23 5.50
N MET A 45 1.67 13.08 4.55
CA MET A 45 1.26 12.71 3.17
C MET A 45 2.32 13.02 2.10
N LYS A 46 3.40 13.73 2.47
CA LYS A 46 4.53 14.02 1.57
C LYS A 46 5.36 12.77 1.32
N LYS A 47 5.81 12.59 0.07
CA LYS A 47 6.82 11.58 -0.27
C LYS A 47 8.19 12.26 -0.27
N THR A 48 8.69 12.58 0.92
CA THR A 48 10.07 13.05 1.07
C THR A 48 10.98 11.82 1.25
N LYS A 49 12.26 11.92 0.84
CA LYS A 49 13.26 10.84 0.95
C LYS A 49 13.40 10.22 2.36
N GLU A 50 12.86 10.86 3.40
CA GLU A 50 12.96 10.44 4.81
C GLU A 50 11.62 10.12 5.48
N VAL A 51 10.47 10.46 4.88
CA VAL A 51 9.15 10.26 5.48
C VAL A 51 8.28 9.43 4.54
N GLU A 52 8.05 8.19 4.91
CA GLU A 52 7.19 7.29 4.17
C GLU A 52 5.72 7.60 4.48
N ARG A 53 4.90 7.70 3.42
CA ARG A 53 3.50 8.12 3.52
C ARG A 53 2.73 7.25 4.50
N THR A 54 2.28 7.84 5.60
CA THR A 54 1.44 7.15 6.59
C THR A 54 -0.02 7.14 6.15
N GLU A 55 -0.44 8.16 5.38
CA GLU A 55 -1.78 8.26 4.83
C GLU A 55 -1.77 8.59 3.34
N LEU A 56 -2.73 8.01 2.60
CA LEU A 56 -2.95 8.39 1.21
C LEU A 56 -3.62 9.77 1.16
N PRO A 57 -3.22 10.65 0.23
CA PRO A 57 -3.89 11.92 0.04
C PRO A 57 -5.36 11.70 -0.29
N LYS A 58 -6.23 12.52 0.30
CA LYS A 58 -7.67 12.50 0.04
C LYS A 58 -7.97 13.30 -1.22
N VAL A 59 -8.88 12.79 -2.03
CA VAL A 59 -9.27 13.41 -3.30
C VAL A 59 -10.78 13.33 -3.42
N LYS A 60 -11.43 14.45 -3.77
CA LYS A 60 -12.88 14.50 -4.00
C LYS A 60 -13.20 14.18 -5.47
N MET A 61 -14.20 13.33 -5.69
CA MET A 61 -14.73 13.06 -7.03
C MET A 61 -16.23 12.81 -7.02
N SER A 62 -16.85 12.99 -8.19
CA SER A 62 -18.27 12.71 -8.41
C SER A 62 -18.63 11.23 -8.23
N SER A 63 -19.80 10.95 -7.66
CA SER A 63 -20.39 9.60 -7.54
C SER A 63 -20.45 8.85 -8.89
N LYS A 64 -20.75 9.56 -9.98
CA LYS A 64 -20.81 8.99 -11.34
C LYS A 64 -19.45 8.62 -11.91
N LEU A 65 -18.42 9.41 -11.63
CA LEU A 65 -17.04 9.09 -12.02
C LEU A 65 -16.54 7.88 -11.23
N ALA A 66 -16.91 7.80 -9.94
CA ALA A 66 -16.58 6.64 -9.10
C ALA A 66 -17.24 5.34 -9.60
N GLN A 67 -18.50 5.41 -10.05
CA GLN A 67 -19.19 4.28 -10.68
C GLN A 67 -18.53 3.88 -12.02
N LYS A 68 -18.15 4.85 -12.86
CA LYS A 68 -17.45 4.61 -14.14
C LYS A 68 -16.09 3.92 -13.94
N LEU A 69 -15.38 4.24 -12.86
CA LEU A 69 -14.11 3.61 -12.49
C LEU A 69 -14.26 2.24 -11.81
N GLY A 70 -15.50 1.81 -11.49
CA GLY A 70 -15.74 0.59 -10.73
C GLY A 70 -15.01 0.61 -9.38
N LEU A 71 -15.06 1.75 -8.67
CA LEU A 71 -14.56 1.84 -7.30
C LEU A 71 -15.48 1.02 -6.41
N ASP A 72 -15.03 -0.18 -6.06
CA ASP A 72 -15.62 -0.95 -4.97
C ASP A 72 -15.22 -0.32 -3.62
N GLU A 73 -15.60 -0.96 -2.51
CA GLU A 73 -15.34 -0.58 -1.11
C GLU A 73 -13.90 -0.12 -0.78
N VAL A 74 -12.93 -0.50 -1.62
CA VAL A 74 -11.52 -0.10 -1.53
C VAL A 74 -11.32 1.41 -1.65
N GLY A 75 -12.07 2.10 -2.54
CA GLY A 75 -12.07 3.57 -2.62
C GLY A 75 -10.70 4.22 -2.90
N VAL A 76 -9.75 3.54 -3.57
CA VAL A 76 -8.43 4.10 -3.91
C VAL A 76 -8.24 4.22 -5.43
N VAL A 77 -7.87 5.42 -5.89
CA VAL A 77 -7.53 5.71 -7.29
C VAL A 77 -6.07 6.11 -7.41
N THR A 78 -5.50 5.93 -8.60
CA THR A 78 -4.21 6.50 -8.97
C THR A 78 -4.44 7.62 -9.97
N LEU A 79 -3.96 8.82 -9.63
CA LEU A 79 -3.83 9.95 -10.55
C LEU A 79 -2.47 9.87 -11.23
N SER A 80 -2.46 9.68 -12.54
CA SER A 80 -1.25 9.69 -13.37
C SER A 80 -1.13 11.02 -14.09
N PHE A 81 -0.26 11.89 -13.57
CA PHE A 81 0.14 13.13 -14.23
C PHE A 81 1.20 12.81 -15.29
N ARG A 82 1.01 13.29 -16.51
CA ARG A 82 2.00 13.22 -17.60
C ARG A 82 2.45 14.65 -17.87
N SER A 83 3.62 15.02 -17.36
CA SER A 83 4.27 16.31 -17.67
C SER A 83 5.50 16.05 -18.56
N GLU A 84 6.00 17.07 -19.24
CA GLU A 84 7.02 16.99 -20.31
C GLU A 84 8.26 16.14 -19.92
N GLY A 85 8.20 14.84 -20.18
CA GLY A 85 9.27 13.87 -19.94
C GLY A 85 9.15 13.00 -18.68
N SER A 86 8.17 13.22 -17.79
CA SER A 86 7.99 12.42 -16.56
C SER A 86 6.54 12.00 -16.29
N LYS A 87 6.38 10.76 -15.83
CA LYS A 87 5.10 10.19 -15.40
C LYS A 87 5.09 10.08 -13.88
N THR A 88 4.24 10.88 -13.22
CA THR A 88 4.07 10.84 -11.76
C THR A 88 2.76 10.17 -11.42
N ASN A 89 2.82 9.02 -10.75
CA ASN A 89 1.65 8.29 -10.26
C ASN A 89 1.41 8.59 -8.78
N VAL A 90 0.25 9.14 -8.46
CA VAL A 90 -0.14 9.47 -7.08
C VAL A 90 -1.38 8.64 -6.71
N PRO A 91 -1.22 7.59 -5.87
CA PRO A 91 -2.37 6.91 -5.29
C PRO A 91 -3.03 7.81 -4.24
N ALA A 92 -4.36 7.88 -4.27
CA ALA A 92 -5.17 8.75 -3.42
C ALA A 92 -6.45 8.02 -2.96
N LYS A 93 -6.88 8.30 -1.72
CA LYS A 93 -8.16 7.83 -1.18
C LYS A 93 -9.27 8.76 -1.65
N VAL A 94 -10.33 8.16 -2.16
CA VAL A 94 -11.47 8.88 -2.72
C VAL A 94 -12.46 9.25 -1.63
N ILE A 95 -12.92 10.50 -1.68
CA ILE A 95 -14.13 10.96 -1.01
C ILE A 95 -15.14 11.28 -2.10
N ILE A 96 -16.32 10.67 -2.00
CA ILE A 96 -17.39 10.93 -2.95
C ILE A 96 -18.09 12.22 -2.53
N ASP A 97 -18.14 13.18 -3.44
CA ASP A 97 -18.82 14.45 -3.25
C ASP A 97 -19.49 14.83 -4.58
N ASP A 98 -20.81 14.97 -4.55
CA ASP A 98 -21.63 15.30 -5.74
C ASP A 98 -21.47 16.76 -6.18
N SER A 99 -20.76 17.58 -5.40
CA SER A 99 -20.41 18.96 -5.75
C SER A 99 -19.35 19.03 -6.86
N VAL A 100 -18.62 17.93 -7.12
CA VAL A 100 -17.54 17.89 -8.12
C VAL A 100 -18.10 17.47 -9.50
N PRO A 101 -17.81 18.22 -10.58
CA PRO A 101 -18.20 17.84 -11.93
C PRO A 101 -17.61 16.51 -12.40
N GLU A 102 -18.30 15.80 -13.30
CA GLU A 102 -17.92 14.46 -13.79
C GLU A 102 -16.54 14.36 -14.46
N ASN A 103 -15.96 15.48 -14.90
CA ASN A 103 -14.68 15.53 -15.59
C ASN A 103 -13.56 16.13 -14.70
N GLU A 104 -13.89 16.51 -13.47
CA GLU A 104 -12.99 17.16 -12.55
C GLU A 104 -12.70 16.27 -11.34
N VAL A 105 -11.47 16.39 -10.83
CA VAL A 105 -11.04 15.76 -9.60
C VAL A 105 -10.40 16.84 -8.75
N TRP A 106 -10.92 17.05 -7.54
CA TRP A 106 -10.39 18.09 -6.66
C TRP A 106 -9.39 17.47 -5.70
N ALA A 107 -8.18 18.00 -5.71
CA ALA A 107 -7.08 17.60 -4.83
C ALA A 107 -6.50 18.83 -4.14
N HIS A 108 -5.77 18.65 -3.04
CA HIS A 108 -5.15 19.77 -2.33
C HIS A 108 -4.11 20.49 -3.22
N LYS A 109 -4.04 21.82 -3.16
CA LYS A 109 -3.17 22.64 -4.03
C LYS A 109 -1.71 22.22 -3.98
N ALA A 110 -1.20 21.93 -2.78
CA ALA A 110 0.17 21.43 -2.57
C ALA A 110 0.48 20.11 -3.29
N LEU A 111 -0.50 19.21 -3.44
CA LEU A 111 -0.30 17.94 -4.15
C LEU A 111 -0.23 18.15 -5.66
N VAL A 112 -1.09 19.03 -6.19
CA VAL A 112 -1.17 19.31 -7.63
C VAL A 112 0.06 20.09 -8.09
N SER A 113 0.52 21.06 -7.29
CA SER A 113 1.74 21.81 -7.56
C SER A 113 3.00 20.92 -7.53
N GLU A 114 3.12 20.00 -6.56
CA GLU A 114 4.22 19.03 -6.50
C GLU A 114 4.19 18.01 -7.66
N ALA A 115 2.99 17.53 -8.04
CA ALA A 115 2.87 16.44 -9.01
C ALA A 115 2.88 16.92 -10.47
N ALA A 116 2.33 18.10 -10.75
CA ALA A 116 2.15 18.61 -12.11
C ALA A 116 2.87 19.94 -12.39
N GLY A 117 3.34 20.66 -11.36
CA GLY A 117 4.01 21.96 -11.52
C GLY A 117 3.06 23.14 -11.79
N SER A 118 1.75 22.91 -11.76
CA SER A 118 0.69 23.91 -12.00
C SER A 118 -0.50 23.68 -11.05
N ASP A 119 -1.34 24.70 -10.86
CA ASP A 119 -2.55 24.62 -10.01
C ASP A 119 -3.71 23.85 -10.70
N GLU A 120 -3.64 23.71 -12.02
CA GLU A 120 -4.55 22.90 -12.84
C GLU A 120 -3.73 21.99 -13.77
N ALA A 121 -4.08 20.71 -13.81
CA ALA A 121 -3.38 19.74 -14.64
C ALA A 121 -4.31 18.70 -15.25
N GLU A 122 -4.00 18.24 -16.46
CA GLU A 122 -4.65 17.08 -17.05
C GLU A 122 -4.00 15.80 -16.51
N ALA A 123 -4.81 14.89 -15.97
CA ALA A 123 -4.34 13.60 -15.45
C ALA A 123 -5.21 12.46 -15.95
N TYR A 124 -4.64 11.25 -15.93
CA TYR A 124 -5.40 10.03 -16.13
C TYR A 124 -5.75 9.45 -14.76
N VAL A 125 -7.03 9.20 -14.50
CA VAL A 125 -7.47 8.47 -13.32
C VAL A 125 -7.74 7.02 -13.72
N PHE A 126 -7.17 6.11 -12.94
CA PHE A 126 -7.53 4.70 -12.99
C PHE A 126 -7.55 4.12 -11.58
N LYS A 127 -8.23 3.00 -11.41
CA LYS A 127 -8.27 2.28 -10.13
C LYS A 127 -6.86 1.80 -9.73
N ALA A 128 -6.48 2.04 -8.47
CA ALA A 128 -5.11 1.74 -8.03
C ALA A 128 -4.86 0.22 -8.03
N LYS A 129 -3.91 -0.25 -8.84
CA LYS A 129 -3.50 -1.67 -8.88
C LYS A 129 -2.71 -2.09 -7.65
N ALA A 130 -1.82 -1.21 -7.19
CA ALA A 130 -1.07 -1.37 -5.97
C ALA A 130 -0.66 0.00 -5.43
N TRP A 131 -0.56 0.11 -4.12
CA TRP A 131 -0.03 1.29 -3.43
C TRP A 131 0.73 0.87 -2.18
N GLN A 132 1.48 1.83 -1.63
CA GLN A 132 2.32 1.61 -0.45
C GLN A 132 1.86 2.55 0.67
N ILE A 133 1.78 2.03 1.89
CA ILE A 133 1.48 2.76 3.12
C ILE A 133 2.52 2.38 4.16
N ALA A 134 3.07 3.35 4.86
CA ALA A 134 3.87 3.11 6.06
C ALA A 134 2.93 3.00 7.26
N VAL A 135 3.05 1.93 8.05
CA VAL A 135 2.25 1.74 9.26
C VAL A 135 3.06 2.01 10.51
N PRO A 136 2.45 2.62 11.55
CA PRO A 136 3.10 2.81 12.84
C PRO A 136 3.32 1.48 13.54
N ASP A 137 4.24 1.47 14.52
CA ASP A 137 4.61 0.28 15.28
C ASP A 137 3.39 -0.40 15.95
N ASP A 138 2.40 0.37 16.41
CA ASP A 138 1.20 -0.18 17.06
C ASP A 138 0.39 -1.09 16.14
N VAL A 139 0.28 -0.72 14.86
CA VAL A 139 -0.39 -1.55 13.85
C VAL A 139 0.47 -2.76 13.51
N ALA A 140 1.80 -2.57 13.40
CA ALA A 140 2.73 -3.67 13.16
C ALA A 140 2.72 -4.72 14.29
N ILE A 141 2.55 -4.30 15.54
CA ILE A 141 2.39 -5.20 16.70
C ILE A 141 1.10 -6.02 16.58
N ARG A 142 0.00 -5.43 16.12
CA ARG A 142 -1.27 -6.17 15.92
C ARG A 142 -1.19 -7.19 14.78
N LEU A 143 -0.36 -6.94 13.78
CA LEU A 143 -0.10 -7.87 12.67
C LEU A 143 0.93 -8.97 13.04
N ALA A 144 1.61 -8.83 14.17
CA ALA A 144 2.60 -9.81 14.61
C ALA A 144 1.96 -11.17 14.91
N GLY A 145 2.67 -12.24 14.57
CA GLY A 145 2.21 -13.61 14.78
C GLY A 145 1.45 -14.23 13.60
N LEU A 146 0.90 -13.41 12.71
CA LEU A 146 0.30 -13.85 11.45
C LEU A 146 1.35 -14.50 10.54
N LYS A 147 0.92 -15.46 9.73
CA LYS A 147 1.76 -16.14 8.74
C LYS A 147 1.44 -15.68 7.33
N ILE A 148 2.37 -15.92 6.42
CA ILE A 148 2.08 -15.86 4.98
C ILE A 148 0.94 -16.84 4.67
N GLY A 149 -0.10 -16.33 4.01
CA GLY A 149 -1.33 -17.04 3.69
C GLY A 149 -2.49 -16.71 4.63
N ASP A 150 -2.22 -16.14 5.81
CA ASP A 150 -3.28 -15.79 6.75
C ASP A 150 -4.05 -14.55 6.27
N GLU A 151 -5.36 -14.56 6.57
CA GLU A 151 -6.28 -13.47 6.27
C GLU A 151 -6.55 -12.64 7.53
N PHE A 152 -6.70 -11.33 7.37
CA PHE A 152 -7.01 -10.40 8.44
C PHE A 152 -7.90 -9.25 7.93
N ASP A 153 -8.52 -8.52 8.86
CA ASP A 153 -9.41 -7.41 8.56
C ASP A 153 -8.62 -6.12 8.26
N GLY A 154 -8.95 -5.47 7.15
CA GLY A 154 -8.41 -4.19 6.69
C GLY A 154 -8.63 -3.02 7.64
N VAL A 155 -9.51 -3.13 8.63
CA VAL A 155 -9.67 -2.15 9.72
C VAL A 155 -8.31 -1.82 10.37
N LEU A 156 -7.41 -2.80 10.49
CA LEU A 156 -6.07 -2.59 11.07
C LEU A 156 -5.21 -1.58 10.32
N ILE A 157 -5.43 -1.41 9.01
CA ILE A 157 -4.66 -0.53 8.12
C ILE A 157 -5.50 0.70 7.69
N GLY A 158 -6.64 0.94 8.35
CA GLY A 158 -7.53 2.08 8.05
C GLY A 158 -8.40 1.89 6.80
N MET A 159 -8.63 0.63 6.41
CA MET A 159 -9.47 0.23 5.27
C MET A 159 -10.58 -0.71 5.74
N PRO A 160 -11.65 -0.17 6.35
CA PRO A 160 -12.74 -0.98 6.89
C PRO A 160 -13.50 -1.72 5.78
N GLY A 161 -14.03 -2.90 6.11
CA GLY A 161 -14.88 -3.69 5.21
C GLY A 161 -14.14 -4.64 4.26
N ILE A 162 -12.81 -4.61 4.23
CA ILE A 162 -12.02 -5.37 3.27
C ILE A 162 -11.20 -6.46 3.98
N THR A 163 -11.34 -7.70 3.51
CA THR A 163 -10.45 -8.78 3.95
C THR A 163 -9.16 -8.76 3.13
N MET A 164 -8.03 -8.89 3.82
CA MET A 164 -6.71 -8.86 3.22
C MET A 164 -5.93 -10.11 3.58
N ARG A 165 -5.04 -10.55 2.69
CA ARG A 165 -4.19 -11.73 2.89
C ARG A 165 -2.72 -11.40 2.72
N ILE A 166 -1.90 -11.88 3.65
CA ILE A 166 -0.44 -11.71 3.58
C ILE A 166 0.12 -12.67 2.53
N THR A 167 0.82 -12.15 1.51
CA THR A 167 1.42 -12.99 0.45
C THR A 167 2.92 -13.18 0.64
N GLY A 168 3.58 -12.26 1.35
CA GLY A 168 5.01 -12.33 1.60
C GLY A 168 5.55 -11.03 2.18
N GLY A 169 6.86 -10.89 2.18
CA GLY A 169 7.52 -9.70 2.67
C GLY A 169 9.02 -9.78 2.50
N THR A 170 9.69 -8.68 2.85
CA THR A 170 11.13 -8.51 2.77
C THR A 170 11.63 -7.97 4.09
N ASP A 171 12.74 -8.55 4.53
CA ASP A 171 13.46 -8.15 5.73
C ASP A 171 14.32 -6.89 5.46
N ALA A 172 14.70 -6.14 6.48
CA ALA A 172 15.53 -4.92 6.36
C ALA A 172 16.90 -5.17 5.68
N SER A 173 17.41 -6.41 5.72
CA SER A 173 18.62 -6.80 4.99
C SER A 173 18.35 -7.25 3.54
N GLY A 174 17.12 -7.12 3.03
CA GLY A 174 16.75 -7.52 1.67
C GLY A 174 16.45 -9.01 1.49
N PHE A 175 16.37 -9.80 2.57
CA PHE A 175 16.03 -11.22 2.47
C PHE A 175 14.51 -11.41 2.33
N PRO A 176 14.04 -12.19 1.35
CA PRO A 176 12.62 -12.46 1.19
C PRO A 176 12.12 -13.44 2.25
N MET A 177 10.85 -13.30 2.62
CA MET A 177 10.13 -14.30 3.41
C MET A 177 9.76 -15.52 2.55
N HIS A 178 9.90 -16.70 3.13
CA HIS A 178 9.64 -17.97 2.45
C HIS A 178 8.50 -18.72 3.15
N PRO A 179 7.40 -19.09 2.45
CA PRO A 179 6.21 -19.69 3.06
C PRO A 179 6.49 -21.05 3.73
N GLY A 180 7.43 -21.82 3.19
CA GLY A 180 7.82 -23.13 3.72
C GLY A 180 8.76 -23.11 4.94
N LEU A 181 9.26 -21.94 5.38
CA LEU A 181 10.13 -21.86 6.57
C LEU A 181 9.30 -21.36 7.77
N PRO A 182 9.05 -22.17 8.81
CA PRO A 182 8.24 -21.73 9.94
C PRO A 182 8.97 -20.71 10.83
N GLY A 183 8.18 -19.79 11.40
CA GLY A 183 8.63 -18.83 12.40
C GLY A 183 9.17 -17.54 11.81
N SER A 184 9.78 -16.72 12.66
CA SER A 184 10.37 -15.41 12.30
C SER A 184 11.90 -15.46 12.36
N VAL A 185 12.51 -16.57 11.94
CA VAL A 185 13.97 -16.75 11.98
C VAL A 185 14.59 -16.56 10.59
N ARG A 186 15.88 -16.22 10.56
CA ARG A 186 16.69 -16.28 9.33
C ARG A 186 17.42 -17.60 9.29
N ARG A 187 17.29 -18.36 8.19
CA ARG A 187 18.02 -19.61 7.99
C ARG A 187 18.55 -19.71 6.57
N LYS A 188 19.71 -20.36 6.42
CA LYS A 188 20.24 -20.76 5.11
C LYS A 188 19.61 -22.09 4.72
N ILE A 189 18.83 -22.09 3.65
CA ILE A 189 18.18 -23.31 3.12
C ILE A 189 18.61 -23.54 1.67
N VAL A 190 18.57 -24.79 1.23
CA VAL A 190 18.83 -25.14 -0.17
C VAL A 190 17.55 -24.85 -0.95
N LEU A 191 17.58 -23.85 -1.82
CA LEU A 191 16.48 -23.52 -2.71
C LEU A 191 16.74 -24.08 -4.10
N SER A 192 15.69 -24.60 -4.72
CA SER A 192 15.64 -25.01 -6.13
C SER A 192 14.85 -24.03 -7.00
N GLY A 193 14.20 -23.03 -6.40
CA GLY A 193 13.31 -22.10 -7.10
C GLY A 193 12.88 -20.91 -6.23
N PRO A 194 11.98 -20.07 -6.77
CA PRO A 194 11.44 -18.92 -6.05
C PRO A 194 10.50 -19.37 -4.91
N PRO A 195 10.29 -18.55 -3.87
CA PRO A 195 10.83 -17.20 -3.66
C PRO A 195 12.27 -17.19 -3.10
N GLY A 196 13.09 -16.25 -3.59
CA GLY A 196 14.46 -15.98 -3.09
C GLY A 196 15.60 -16.64 -3.86
N PHE A 197 15.30 -17.51 -4.83
CA PHE A 197 16.28 -18.03 -5.77
C PHE A 197 15.64 -18.19 -7.16
N HIS A 198 16.29 -17.66 -8.19
CA HIS A 198 15.88 -17.86 -9.58
C HIS A 198 16.97 -18.68 -10.26
N PRO A 199 16.77 -20.00 -10.47
CA PRO A 199 17.76 -20.86 -11.10
C PRO A 199 17.99 -20.41 -12.54
N GLN A 200 19.25 -20.38 -12.98
CA GLN A 200 19.58 -20.07 -14.39
C GLN A 200 19.63 -21.32 -15.25
N LYS A 201 19.87 -22.47 -14.62
CA LYS A 201 19.91 -23.79 -15.26
C LYS A 201 18.91 -24.71 -14.58
N GLU A 202 18.34 -25.62 -15.36
CA GLU A 202 17.48 -26.66 -14.83
C GLU A 202 18.24 -27.53 -13.82
N GLY A 203 17.61 -27.83 -12.69
CA GLY A 203 18.22 -28.60 -11.60
C GLY A 203 19.22 -27.84 -10.72
N GLU A 204 19.47 -26.55 -10.97
CA GLU A 204 20.35 -25.74 -10.11
C GLU A 204 19.74 -25.59 -8.71
N ARG A 205 20.53 -25.88 -7.68
CA ARG A 205 20.14 -25.70 -6.28
C ARG A 205 21.23 -24.94 -5.54
N ARG A 206 20.84 -23.92 -4.78
CA ARG A 206 21.81 -23.09 -4.04
C ARG A 206 21.35 -22.85 -2.61
N LYS A 207 22.30 -22.92 -1.67
CA LYS A 207 22.07 -22.46 -0.29
C LYS A 207 21.93 -20.94 -0.28
N LYS A 208 20.76 -20.44 0.11
CA LYS A 208 20.45 -19.02 0.24
C LYS A 208 19.83 -18.73 1.60
N THR A 209 20.13 -17.55 2.14
CA THR A 209 19.51 -17.09 3.38
C THR A 209 18.11 -16.57 3.07
N VAL A 210 17.11 -17.10 3.76
CA VAL A 210 15.73 -16.62 3.68
C VAL A 210 15.18 -16.34 5.07
N ARG A 211 14.09 -15.59 5.09
CA ARG A 211 13.31 -15.28 6.27
C ARG A 211 12.14 -16.24 6.41
N GLY A 212 11.77 -16.59 7.64
CA GLY A 212 10.60 -17.43 7.90
C GLY A 212 9.28 -16.76 7.52
N ASN A 213 8.20 -17.54 7.58
CA ASN A 213 6.87 -17.19 7.10
C ASN A 213 6.02 -16.40 8.09
N ARG A 214 6.48 -16.19 9.33
CA ARG A 214 5.71 -15.48 10.37
C ARG A 214 6.13 -14.01 10.42
N VAL A 215 5.15 -13.12 10.51
CA VAL A 215 5.35 -11.70 10.81
C VAL A 215 5.92 -11.60 12.22
N PRO A 216 7.14 -11.05 12.38
CA PRO A 216 7.74 -10.90 13.69
C PRO A 216 7.07 -9.81 14.52
N ASP A 217 7.12 -9.95 15.84
CA ASP A 217 6.81 -8.85 16.74
C ASP A 217 7.92 -7.80 16.68
N PRO A 218 7.64 -6.54 16.28
CA PRO A 218 8.65 -5.50 16.25
C PRO A 218 9.33 -5.32 17.61
N ARG A 219 8.68 -5.59 18.74
CA ARG A 219 9.29 -5.46 20.08
C ARG A 219 10.40 -6.50 20.34
N ALA A 220 10.28 -7.69 19.76
CA ALA A 220 11.19 -8.81 20.03
C ALA A 220 12.44 -8.82 19.13
N GLU A 221 12.47 -7.99 18.08
CA GLU A 221 13.52 -8.07 17.05
C GLU A 221 14.60 -7.01 17.16
N ARG A 222 15.79 -7.33 16.62
CA ARG A 222 16.87 -6.36 16.39
C ARG A 222 16.60 -5.62 15.08
N ARG A 223 17.03 -4.36 14.96
CA ARG A 223 16.88 -3.51 13.76
C ARG A 223 17.30 -4.18 12.46
N LYS A 224 18.35 -5.02 12.47
CA LYS A 224 18.80 -5.72 11.26
C LYS A 224 17.84 -6.80 10.80
N THR A 225 16.96 -7.31 11.65
CA THR A 225 16.10 -8.49 11.44
C THR A 225 14.62 -8.12 11.29
N SER A 226 14.27 -6.85 11.53
CA SER A 226 12.93 -6.33 11.37
C SER A 226 12.48 -6.38 9.91
N LEU A 227 11.19 -6.62 9.70
CA LEU A 227 10.60 -6.48 8.37
C LEU A 227 10.72 -5.03 7.88
N ALA A 228 11.13 -4.87 6.62
CA ALA A 228 11.09 -3.59 5.93
C ALA A 228 9.81 -3.43 5.12
N GLN A 229 9.34 -4.53 4.52
CA GLN A 229 8.17 -4.52 3.66
C GLN A 229 7.31 -5.77 3.86
N LEU A 230 6.00 -5.59 3.89
CA LEU A 230 4.99 -6.66 3.87
C LEU A 230 4.14 -6.51 2.61
N ASN A 231 3.94 -7.62 1.89
CA ASN A 231 3.13 -7.67 0.69
C ASN A 231 1.78 -8.31 1.01
N ILE A 232 0.71 -7.61 0.64
CA ILE A 232 -0.66 -7.96 0.98
C ILE A 232 -1.52 -7.87 -0.26
N ILE A 233 -2.45 -8.81 -0.39
CA ILE A 233 -3.45 -8.82 -1.46
C ILE A 233 -4.85 -8.67 -0.88
N ILE A 234 -5.69 -7.88 -1.52
CA ILE A 234 -7.10 -7.78 -1.18
C ILE A 234 -7.80 -9.05 -1.64
N VAL A 235 -8.49 -9.72 -0.70
CA VAL A 235 -9.28 -10.92 -0.96
C VAL A 235 -10.75 -10.52 -0.93
N ARG A 236 -11.42 -10.68 -2.07
CA ARG A 236 -12.87 -10.46 -2.17
C ARG A 236 -13.54 -11.81 -2.07
N ARG A 237 -14.23 -12.07 -0.97
CA ARG A 237 -15.08 -13.25 -0.87
C ARG A 237 -16.33 -13.00 -1.71
N ALA A 238 -16.68 -13.97 -2.55
CA ALA A 238 -17.87 -13.91 -3.40
C ALA A 238 -19.19 -13.91 -2.59
N GLU A 239 -19.13 -14.20 -1.30
CA GLU A 239 -20.29 -14.48 -0.45
C GLU A 239 -21.12 -13.25 -0.06
N GLN A 240 -20.56 -12.03 -0.11
CA GLN A 240 -21.33 -10.82 0.24
C GLN A 240 -22.28 -10.33 -0.87
N LYS A 241 -22.24 -10.92 -2.07
CA LYS A 241 -23.26 -10.64 -3.10
C LYS A 241 -24.62 -11.31 -2.84
N ALA A 242 -24.70 -12.27 -1.91
CA ALA A 242 -25.92 -13.04 -1.66
C ALA A 242 -26.82 -12.46 -0.55
N ALA A 243 -26.34 -11.53 0.28
CA ALA A 243 -27.06 -11.08 1.48
C ALA A 243 -27.87 -9.78 1.32
N VAL A 244 -27.88 -9.17 0.13
CA VAL A 244 -28.64 -7.93 -0.16
C VAL A 244 -29.82 -8.19 -1.13
N GLN A 245 -30.14 -9.47 -1.39
CA GLN A 245 -31.34 -9.88 -2.11
C GLN A 245 -32.22 -10.78 -1.23
N GLN A 246 -32.71 -10.24 -0.12
CA GLN A 246 -33.95 -10.67 0.53
C GLN A 246 -34.67 -9.45 1.09
#